data_AF-Q6W6N3-F1
#
_entry.id   AF-Q6W6N3-F1
#
_cell.length_a   1.000
_cell.length_b   1.000
_cell.length_c   1.000
_cell.angle_alpha   90.00
_cell.angle_beta   90.00
_cell.angle_gamma   90.00
#
_symmetry.space_group_name_H-M   'P 1'
#
loop_
_entity.id
_entity.type
_entity.pdbx_description
1 polymer ?
#
loop_
_entity_poly.entity_id
_entity_poly.type
_entity_poly.pdbx_seq_one_letter_code
_entity_poly.pdbx_strand_id
1 'polypeptide(L)'
;MIEILKTIKRTEIKAKNKNIHFTKSCSKEKQEKLKEILCNTQKELEKSGYNSEQLETNFQKIYENYKYKPHFIIENHKYSDLSYIKRKLEKSIEIKKENPQKDYESLKINIFHIFIEQLKKEINIETLKPLVKEYLNNQKKIKYTKVFDTYYTR
;
A
#
# COMPACT_ATOMS: atom_id res chain seq x y z
N MET A 1 43.42 4.32 40.90
CA MET A 1 42.88 2.93 40.85
C MET A 1 41.56 2.84 40.05
N ILE A 2 40.48 3.51 40.46
CA ILE A 2 39.16 3.40 39.79
C ILE A 2 39.18 3.88 38.33
N GLU A 3 39.84 5.00 38.04
CA GLU A 3 39.89 5.56 36.68
C GLU A 3 40.73 4.72 35.71
N ILE A 4 41.77 4.05 36.21
CA ILE A 4 42.59 3.09 35.46
C ILE A 4 41.75 1.86 35.10
N LEU A 5 40.95 1.36 36.05
CA LEU A 5 40.05 0.23 35.81
C LEU A 5 38.97 0.55 34.76
N LYS A 6 38.42 1.77 34.79
CA LYS A 6 37.43 2.24 33.79
C LYS A 6 38.06 2.37 32.40
N THR A 7 39.28 2.86 32.29
CA THR A 7 39.99 2.97 31.01
C THR A 7 40.30 1.59 30.45
N ILE A 8 40.78 0.65 31.28
CA ILE A 8 41.02 -0.76 30.87
C ILE A 8 39.73 -1.41 30.36
N LYS A 9 38.61 -1.29 31.09
CA LYS A 9 37.30 -1.82 30.63
C LYS A 9 36.85 -1.20 29.31
N ARG A 10 37.03 0.11 29.13
CA ARG A 10 36.70 0.80 27.86
C ARG A 10 37.58 0.36 26.70
N THR A 11 38.86 0.11 26.94
CA THR A 11 39.77 -0.41 25.91
C THR A 11 39.46 -1.87 25.57
N GLU A 12 39.08 -2.70 26.55
CA GLU A 12 38.61 -4.07 26.33
C GLU A 12 37.34 -4.12 25.47
N ILE A 13 36.37 -3.27 25.78
CA ILE A 13 35.12 -3.16 25.00
C ILE A 13 35.42 -2.68 23.58
N LYS A 14 36.29 -1.67 23.41
CA LYS A 14 36.72 -1.20 22.08
C LYS A 14 37.50 -2.26 21.31
N ALA A 15 38.32 -3.07 21.97
CA ALA A 15 39.08 -4.16 21.36
C ALA A 15 38.15 -5.32 20.94
N LYS A 16 37.17 -5.70 21.78
CA LYS A 16 36.11 -6.67 21.42
C LYS A 16 35.27 -6.18 20.23
N ASN A 17 34.95 -4.88 20.19
CA ASN A 17 34.16 -4.30 19.10
C ASN A 17 34.95 -4.12 17.79
N LYS A 18 36.29 -4.08 17.82
CA LYS A 18 37.12 -4.01 16.60
C LYS A 18 37.17 -5.32 15.81
N ASN A 19 36.85 -6.46 16.43
CA ASN A 19 36.97 -7.79 15.82
C ASN A 19 35.65 -8.43 15.36
N ILE A 20 34.52 -7.72 15.41
CA ILE A 20 33.30 -8.20 14.75
C ILE A 20 33.26 -7.66 13.32
N HIS A 21 34.30 -7.98 12.56
CA HIS A 21 34.12 -8.05 11.11
C HIS A 21 33.31 -9.33 10.89
N PHE A 22 31.97 -9.24 10.90
CA PHE A 22 31.14 -10.34 10.44
C PHE A 22 31.73 -10.79 9.11
N THR A 23 32.19 -12.04 9.06
CA THR A 23 32.76 -12.64 7.87
C THR A 23 31.70 -12.51 6.78
N LYS A 24 32.04 -11.73 5.75
CA LYS A 24 31.19 -11.31 4.63
C LYS A 24 30.73 -12.47 3.73
N SER A 25 30.81 -13.72 4.19
CA SER A 25 30.47 -14.90 3.42
C SER A 25 29.02 -15.29 3.67
N CYS A 26 28.09 -14.47 3.17
CA CYS A 26 26.75 -14.97 2.92
C CYS A 26 26.78 -15.88 1.68
N SER A 27 26.15 -17.05 1.73
CA SER A 27 26.00 -17.90 0.54
C SER A 27 25.32 -17.12 -0.58
N LYS A 28 25.83 -17.25 -1.81
CA LYS A 28 25.22 -16.65 -3.01
C LYS A 28 23.77 -17.08 -3.17
N GLU A 29 23.46 -18.35 -2.87
CA GLU A 29 22.10 -18.88 -2.91
C GLU A 29 21.14 -18.13 -1.96
N LYS A 30 21.62 -17.80 -0.75
CA LYS A 30 20.80 -17.03 0.21
C LYS A 30 20.61 -15.58 -0.25
N GLN A 31 21.58 -15.01 -0.97
CA GLN A 31 21.43 -13.68 -1.56
C GLN A 31 20.45 -13.68 -2.73
N GLU A 32 20.50 -14.68 -3.59
CA GLU A 32 19.56 -14.88 -4.69
C GLU A 32 18.13 -15.09 -4.17
N LYS A 33 17.95 -15.95 -3.17
CA LYS A 33 16.65 -16.14 -2.51
C LYS A 33 16.14 -14.87 -1.85
N LEU A 34 17.01 -14.06 -1.25
CA LEU A 34 16.64 -12.74 -0.73
C LEU A 34 16.14 -11.82 -1.87
N LYS A 35 16.86 -11.74 -3.00
CA LYS A 35 16.44 -10.94 -4.16
C LYS A 35 15.08 -11.38 -4.68
N GLU A 36 14.86 -12.69 -4.77
CA GLU A 36 13.59 -13.26 -5.25
C GLU A 36 12.42 -12.83 -4.36
N ILE A 37 12.54 -13.02 -3.03
CA ILE A 37 11.51 -12.63 -2.06
C ILE A 37 11.22 -11.13 -2.14
N LEU A 38 12.26 -10.29 -2.19
CA LEU A 38 12.11 -8.84 -2.29
C LEU A 38 11.44 -8.43 -3.60
N CYS A 39 11.84 -9.03 -4.73
CA CYS A 39 11.26 -8.77 -6.05
C CYS A 39 9.77 -9.16 -6.11
N ASN A 40 9.41 -10.32 -5.55
CA ASN A 40 8.01 -10.75 -5.49
C ASN A 40 7.18 -9.80 -4.61
N THR A 41 7.72 -9.38 -3.46
CA THR A 41 7.05 -8.44 -2.56
C THR A 41 6.87 -7.07 -3.22
N GLN A 42 7.87 -6.59 -3.97
CA GLN A 42 7.78 -5.35 -4.74
C GLN A 42 6.65 -5.42 -5.77
N LYS A 43 6.57 -6.51 -6.55
CA LYS A 43 5.51 -6.72 -7.54
C LYS A 43 4.11 -6.77 -6.92
N GLU A 44 3.95 -7.36 -5.73
CA GLU A 44 2.68 -7.35 -5.00
C GLU A 44 2.24 -5.92 -4.62
N LEU A 45 3.19 -5.09 -4.17
CA LEU A 45 2.91 -3.70 -3.80
C LEU A 45 2.61 -2.85 -5.04
N GLU A 46 3.33 -3.03 -6.14
CA GLU A 46 3.04 -2.35 -7.41
C GLU A 46 1.62 -2.67 -7.92
N LYS A 47 1.23 -3.95 -7.88
CA LYS A 47 -0.15 -4.37 -8.21
C LYS A 47 -1.20 -3.78 -7.27
N SER A 48 -0.82 -3.46 -6.04
CA SER A 48 -1.69 -2.81 -5.06
C SER A 48 -1.77 -1.28 -5.25
N GLY A 49 -1.14 -0.74 -6.30
CA GLY A 49 -1.21 0.68 -6.66
C GLY A 49 -0.17 1.58 -5.99
N TYR A 50 0.83 1.01 -5.31
CA TYR A 50 1.94 1.80 -4.76
C TYR A 50 2.89 2.30 -5.85
N ASN A 51 3.53 3.46 -5.64
CA ASN A 51 4.43 4.05 -6.63
C ASN A 51 5.69 3.18 -6.88
N SER A 52 5.85 2.69 -8.11
CA SER A 52 6.94 1.79 -8.53
C SER A 52 8.34 2.38 -8.33
N GLU A 53 8.57 3.65 -8.66
CA GLU A 53 9.88 4.30 -8.54
C GLU A 53 10.30 4.47 -7.07
N GLN A 54 9.34 4.80 -6.21
CA GLN A 54 9.57 4.84 -4.76
C GLN A 54 9.83 3.44 -4.18
N LEU A 55 9.12 2.41 -4.66
CA LEU A 55 9.34 1.02 -4.23
C LEU A 55 10.74 0.55 -4.62
N GLU A 56 11.15 0.73 -5.88
CA GLU A 56 12.45 0.29 -6.39
C GLU A 56 13.60 0.87 -5.55
N THR A 57 13.58 2.18 -5.29
CA THR A 57 14.58 2.86 -4.46
C THR A 57 14.63 2.29 -3.03
N ASN A 58 13.47 1.99 -2.44
CA ASN A 58 13.40 1.45 -1.09
C ASN A 58 13.84 -0.01 -1.02
N PHE A 59 13.42 -0.85 -1.97
CA PHE A 59 13.80 -2.26 -2.05
C PHE A 59 15.31 -2.44 -2.30
N GLN A 60 15.94 -1.55 -3.07
CA GLN A 60 17.39 -1.55 -3.24
C GLN A 60 18.11 -1.29 -1.90
N LYS A 61 17.65 -0.31 -1.11
CA LYS A 61 18.19 -0.04 0.24
C LYS A 61 17.98 -1.22 1.19
N ILE A 62 16.81 -1.85 1.13
CA ILE A 62 16.50 -3.06 1.92
C ILE A 62 17.46 -4.18 1.56
N TYR A 63 17.65 -4.47 0.27
CA TYR A 63 18.59 -5.50 -0.17
C TYR A 63 19.99 -5.25 0.38
N GLU A 64 20.51 -4.03 0.25
CA GLU A 64 21.84 -3.65 0.75
C GLU A 64 21.99 -3.85 2.27
N ASN A 65 20.92 -3.58 3.04
CA ASN A 65 20.90 -3.79 4.48
C ASN A 65 20.87 -5.27 4.89
N TYR A 66 20.30 -6.15 4.08
CA TYR A 66 20.07 -7.55 4.42
C TYR A 66 20.93 -8.55 3.63
N LYS A 67 21.68 -8.13 2.60
CA LYS A 67 22.49 -9.02 1.74
C LYS A 67 23.52 -9.88 2.47
N TYR A 68 23.95 -9.48 3.67
CA TYR A 68 24.87 -10.27 4.52
C TYR A 68 24.17 -10.94 5.71
N LYS A 69 22.87 -10.73 5.87
CA LYS A 69 22.03 -11.32 6.91
C LYS A 69 20.64 -11.69 6.38
N PRO A 70 20.54 -12.45 5.27
CA PRO A 70 19.26 -12.70 4.61
C PRO A 70 18.33 -13.61 5.42
N HIS A 71 18.83 -14.34 6.42
CA HIS A 71 18.02 -15.22 7.27
C HIS A 71 16.89 -14.50 8.00
N PHE A 72 17.07 -13.21 8.34
CA PHE A 72 16.00 -12.38 8.92
C PHE A 72 14.78 -12.23 8.00
N ILE A 73 14.96 -12.38 6.69
CA ILE A 73 13.88 -12.28 5.70
C ILE A 73 13.47 -13.67 5.19
N ILE A 74 14.43 -14.57 4.94
CA ILE A 74 14.17 -15.90 4.40
C ILE A 74 13.46 -16.80 5.42
N GLU A 75 13.86 -16.76 6.70
CA GLU A 75 13.31 -17.62 7.76
C GLU A 75 12.12 -16.93 8.44
N ASN A 76 11.08 -16.62 7.65
CA ASN A 76 9.91 -15.84 8.09
C ASN A 76 9.09 -16.47 9.25
N HIS A 77 9.25 -17.77 9.49
CA HIS A 77 8.67 -18.47 10.64
C HIS A 77 9.35 -18.11 11.96
N LYS A 78 10.61 -17.64 11.90
CA LYS A 78 11.45 -17.28 13.05
C LYS A 78 11.59 -15.78 13.20
N TYR A 79 11.59 -15.05 12.10
CA TYR A 79 11.80 -13.60 12.07
C TYR A 79 10.64 -12.89 11.36
N SER A 80 10.32 -11.68 11.82
CA SER A 80 9.21 -10.87 11.29
C SER A 80 9.68 -9.69 10.44
N ASP A 81 10.96 -9.63 10.08
CA ASP A 81 11.55 -8.47 9.41
C ASP A 81 10.87 -8.15 8.08
N LEU A 82 10.52 -9.17 7.28
CA LEU A 82 9.80 -8.96 6.01
C LEU A 82 8.43 -8.28 6.22
N SER A 83 7.67 -8.71 7.23
CA SER A 83 6.35 -8.12 7.53
C SER A 83 6.49 -6.71 8.09
N TYR A 84 7.52 -6.46 8.92
CA TYR A 84 7.84 -5.12 9.40
C TYR A 84 8.22 -4.18 8.26
N ILE A 85 9.07 -4.64 7.33
CA ILE A 85 9.45 -3.91 6.12
C ILE A 85 8.20 -3.57 5.30
N LYS A 86 7.35 -4.55 5.00
CA LYS A 86 6.11 -4.33 4.25
C LYS A 86 5.23 -3.27 4.90
N ARG A 87 4.95 -3.40 6.20
CA ARG A 87 4.15 -2.43 6.96
C ARG A 87 4.77 -1.03 6.99
N LYS A 88 6.10 -0.93 7.01
CA LYS A 88 6.80 0.35 6.96
C LYS A 88 6.65 1.02 5.59
N LEU A 89 6.82 0.25 4.52
CA LEU A 89 6.66 0.72 3.14
C LEU A 89 5.24 1.19 2.87
N GLU A 90 4.24 0.41 3.27
CA GLU A 90 2.81 0.75 3.13
C GLU A 90 2.45 2.07 3.82
N LYS A 91 3.14 2.44 4.91
CA LYS A 91 2.93 3.71 5.62
C LYS A 91 3.67 4.90 5.01
N SER A 92 4.80 4.67 4.35
CA SER A 92 5.70 5.73 3.88
C SER A 92 5.56 6.04 2.39
N ILE A 93 5.04 5.10 1.60
CA ILE A 93 4.92 5.22 0.14
C ILE A 93 3.49 5.64 -0.18
N GLU A 94 3.36 6.66 -1.01
CA GLU A 94 2.06 7.10 -1.48
C GLU A 94 1.48 6.07 -2.45
N ILE A 95 0.20 5.74 -2.23
CA ILE A 95 -0.58 4.99 -3.22
C ILE A 95 -0.82 5.95 -4.38
N LYS A 96 -0.41 5.58 -5.61
CA LYS A 96 -0.89 6.23 -6.83
C LYS A 96 -2.39 5.94 -6.90
N LYS A 97 -3.19 6.81 -6.30
CA LYS A 97 -4.64 6.77 -6.47
C LYS A 97 -4.90 7.03 -7.95
N GLU A 98 -5.16 5.98 -8.72
CA GLU A 98 -5.97 6.15 -9.92
C GLU A 98 -7.21 6.93 -9.52
N ASN A 99 -7.50 7.99 -10.27
CA ASN A 99 -8.35 9.10 -9.86
C ASN A 99 -9.70 8.57 -9.32
N PRO A 100 -9.89 8.43 -7.99
CA PRO A 100 -11.03 7.68 -7.41
C PRO A 100 -12.35 8.37 -7.71
N GLN A 101 -12.26 9.64 -8.12
CA GLN A 101 -13.36 10.51 -8.44
C GLN A 101 -14.16 10.04 -9.66
N LYS A 102 -13.52 9.40 -10.66
CA LYS A 102 -14.24 8.86 -11.81
C LYS A 102 -15.08 7.63 -11.44
N ASP A 103 -14.51 6.71 -10.65
CA ASP A 103 -15.20 5.49 -10.21
C ASP A 103 -16.27 5.79 -9.14
N TYR A 104 -16.05 6.80 -8.30
CA TYR A 104 -17.03 7.18 -7.29
C TYR A 104 -18.27 7.83 -7.92
N GLU A 105 -18.09 8.66 -8.96
CA GLU A 105 -19.23 9.25 -9.68
C GLU A 105 -20.03 8.20 -10.46
N SER A 106 -19.37 7.22 -11.09
CA SER A 106 -20.06 6.12 -11.79
C SER A 106 -20.82 5.21 -10.82
N LEU A 107 -20.23 4.88 -9.66
CA LEU A 107 -20.91 4.14 -8.58
C LEU A 107 -22.15 4.85 -8.08
N LYS A 108 -22.06 6.15 -7.80
CA LYS A 108 -23.21 6.96 -7.39
C LYS A 108 -24.33 6.90 -8.43
N ILE A 109 -24.00 7.11 -9.70
CA ILE A 109 -24.98 7.08 -10.79
C ILE A 109 -25.67 5.70 -10.86
N ASN A 110 -24.91 4.61 -10.75
CA ASN A 110 -25.46 3.25 -10.74
C ASN A 110 -26.42 3.00 -9.56
N ILE A 111 -26.09 3.48 -8.36
CA ILE A 111 -26.96 3.38 -7.18
C ILE A 111 -28.29 4.09 -7.45
N PHE A 112 -28.25 5.31 -8.00
CA PHE A 112 -29.47 6.04 -8.35
C PHE A 112 -30.30 5.35 -9.43
N HIS A 113 -29.66 4.74 -10.45
CA HIS A 113 -30.38 3.94 -11.43
C HIS A 113 -31.11 2.77 -10.78
N ILE A 114 -30.46 2.01 -9.89
CA ILE A 114 -31.10 0.89 -9.17
C ILE A 114 -32.30 1.38 -8.36
N PHE A 115 -32.18 2.51 -7.66
CA PHE A 115 -33.30 3.05 -6.89
C PHE A 115 -34.48 3.47 -7.78
N ILE A 116 -34.23 4.12 -8.91
CA ILE A 116 -35.30 4.51 -9.84
C ILE A 116 -35.99 3.28 -10.44
N GLU A 117 -35.21 2.25 -10.80
CA GLU A 117 -35.74 0.98 -11.30
C GLU A 117 -36.63 0.24 -10.28
N GLN A 118 -36.35 0.40 -8.99
CA GLN A 118 -37.20 -0.14 -7.93
C GLN A 118 -38.45 0.72 -7.74
N LEU A 119 -38.29 2.04 -7.64
CA LEU A 119 -39.39 2.97 -7.37
C LEU A 119 -40.43 3.01 -8.51
N LYS A 120 -40.01 2.85 -9.77
CA LYS A 120 -40.94 2.82 -10.90
C LYS A 120 -41.91 1.64 -10.89
N LYS A 121 -41.64 0.60 -10.08
CA LYS A 121 -42.57 -0.53 -9.90
C LYS A 121 -43.77 -0.15 -9.03
N GLU A 122 -43.59 0.85 -8.16
CA GLU A 122 -44.61 1.29 -7.21
C GLU A 122 -45.25 2.64 -7.60
N ILE A 123 -44.52 3.48 -8.33
CA ILE A 123 -44.94 4.85 -8.67
C ILE A 123 -44.77 5.08 -10.17
N ASN A 124 -45.76 5.70 -10.82
CA ASN A 124 -45.67 6.09 -12.23
C ASN A 124 -44.45 7.01 -12.45
N ILE A 125 -43.70 6.74 -13.53
CA ILE A 125 -42.53 7.50 -13.94
C ILE A 125 -42.79 9.00 -14.11
N GLU A 126 -44.01 9.38 -14.54
CA GLU A 126 -44.43 10.77 -14.70
C GLU A 126 -44.47 11.53 -13.37
N THR A 127 -44.85 10.85 -12.29
CA THR A 127 -44.84 11.40 -10.91
C THR A 127 -43.45 11.34 -10.30
N LEU A 128 -42.68 10.29 -10.62
CA LEU A 128 -41.34 10.07 -10.05
C LEU A 128 -40.30 11.07 -10.60
N LYS A 129 -40.34 11.38 -11.89
CA LYS A 129 -39.41 12.32 -12.57
C LYS A 129 -39.27 13.68 -11.86
N PRO A 130 -40.36 14.44 -11.61
CA PRO A 130 -40.25 15.76 -10.97
C PRO A 130 -39.72 15.67 -9.53
N LEU A 131 -40.12 14.66 -8.75
CA LEU A 131 -39.67 14.46 -7.37
C LEU A 131 -38.16 14.19 -7.29
N VAL A 132 -37.65 13.29 -8.13
CA VAL A 132 -36.21 12.98 -8.16
C VAL A 132 -35.41 14.16 -8.70
N LYS A 133 -35.95 14.90 -9.68
CA LYS A 133 -35.32 16.12 -10.20
C LYS A 133 -35.15 17.17 -9.11
N GLU A 134 -36.19 17.44 -8.34
CA GLU A 134 -36.15 18.38 -7.22
C GLU A 134 -35.13 17.94 -6.16
N TYR A 135 -35.18 16.66 -5.75
CA TYR A 135 -34.26 16.11 -4.76
C TYR A 135 -32.78 16.22 -5.20
N LEU A 136 -32.46 15.81 -6.43
CA LEU A 136 -31.08 15.85 -6.94
C LEU A 136 -30.57 17.28 -7.09
N ASN A 137 -31.41 18.21 -7.55
CA ASN A 137 -31.06 19.63 -7.66
C ASN A 137 -30.75 20.24 -6.28
N ASN A 138 -31.52 19.88 -5.24
CA ASN A 138 -31.31 20.35 -3.88
C ASN A 138 -30.03 19.77 -3.24
N GLN A 139 -29.67 18.54 -3.58
CA GLN A 139 -28.46 17.89 -3.03
C GLN A 139 -27.16 18.41 -3.64
N LYS A 140 -27.18 19.04 -4.84
CA LYS A 140 -26.00 19.52 -5.59
C LYS A 140 -24.85 18.50 -5.79
N LYS A 141 -25.11 17.21 -5.51
CA LYS A 141 -24.10 16.13 -5.52
C LYS A 141 -24.03 15.40 -6.86
N ILE A 142 -25.14 15.34 -7.61
CA ILE A 142 -25.26 14.64 -8.89
C ILE A 142 -26.23 15.42 -9.78
N LYS A 143 -25.91 15.54 -11.07
CA LYS A 143 -26.82 16.16 -12.04
C LYS A 143 -27.94 15.19 -12.40
N TYR A 144 -29.19 15.65 -12.33
CA TYR A 144 -30.38 14.89 -12.75
C TYR A 144 -30.23 14.29 -14.15
N THR A 145 -29.66 15.05 -15.09
CA THR A 145 -29.39 14.61 -16.47
C THR A 145 -28.54 13.35 -16.54
N LYS A 146 -27.55 13.17 -15.64
CA LYS A 146 -26.72 11.96 -15.61
C LYS A 146 -27.45 10.70 -15.12
N VAL A 147 -28.61 10.85 -14.51
CA VAL A 147 -29.39 9.76 -13.91
C VAL A 147 -30.59 9.39 -14.78
N PHE A 148 -31.23 10.38 -15.42
CA PHE A 148 -32.41 10.14 -16.27
C PHE A 148 -32.12 10.16 -17.78
N ASP A 149 -31.11 10.89 -18.27
CA ASP A 149 -30.87 10.98 -19.71
C ASP A 149 -30.30 9.67 -20.29
N THR A 150 -29.71 8.83 -19.44
CA THR A 150 -29.14 7.53 -19.82
C THR A 150 -30.19 6.44 -20.09
N TYR A 151 -31.40 6.56 -19.56
CA TYR A 151 -32.41 5.48 -19.61
C TYR A 151 -33.83 5.92 -19.99
N TYR A 152 -34.15 7.22 -19.90
CA TYR A 152 -35.55 7.71 -19.96
C TYR A 152 -35.78 8.82 -20.99
N THR A 153 -34.86 8.96 -21.95
CA THR A 153 -34.93 9.89 -23.09
C THR A 153 -35.69 9.34 -24.31
N ARG A 154 -36.39 8.21 -24.16
CA ARG A 154 -37.25 7.62 -25.20
C ARG A 154 -38.70 7.60 -24.76
#